data_AF-A0A3A9WBD4-F1
#
_entry.id   AF-A0A3A9WBD4-F1
#
_cell.length_a   1.000
_cell.length_b   1.000
_cell.length_c   1.000
_cell.angle_alpha   90.00
_cell.angle_beta   90.00
_cell.angle_gamma   90.00
#
_symmetry.space_group_name_H-M   'P 1'
#
loop_
_entity.id
_entity.type
_entity.pdbx_description
1 polymer ?
#
loop_
_entity_poly.entity_id
_entity_poly.type
_entity_poly.pdbx_seq_one_letter_code
_entity_poly.pdbx_strand_id
1 'polypeptide(L)'
;MIHLFNLKNQSSNIIIKIDNNKLSINEIILELPMDWKEFKKCFGEPTDIKKNGIYWKELGISTNPYGNGITNHLSLHIDYNPMEVYSKSEQKPFFKGKIIVDGIEINKKKFKNITMRKYEIKQFTYTGKKSPCLVSISYNRIFDKSFIKPKLTKDKYTIRELDEEQIAFSDFGFKLSIIQELMYNKELLEPKFDLSEFIEWYDKRKIDIEKEGYEPIPEVTQYFKDLQIPKKLAAEITEIYQDGGNEIYLNLLRFAEGWENYWDIESSEDAKNFPNLKKVTLCYAKKNIVDELKDIGIDADWI
;
A
#
# COMPACT_ATOMS: atom_id res chain seq x y z
N MET A 1 13.96 14.39 38.24
CA MET A 1 14.90 14.75 37.14
C MET A 1 15.74 13.54 36.68
N ILE A 2 15.22 12.30 36.74
CA ILE A 2 15.96 11.06 36.38
C ILE A 2 15.24 10.25 35.28
N HIS A 3 13.99 10.58 34.92
CA HIS A 3 13.23 9.84 33.90
C HIS A 3 13.40 10.31 32.44
N LEU A 4 14.20 11.36 32.17
CA LEU A 4 14.35 11.93 30.83
C LEU A 4 15.60 11.46 30.06
N PHE A 5 16.44 10.59 30.63
CA PHE A 5 17.72 10.19 30.03
C PHE A 5 17.78 8.79 29.40
N ASN A 6 16.75 7.95 29.52
CA ASN A 6 16.80 6.55 29.03
C ASN A 6 16.13 6.26 27.68
N LEU A 7 15.52 7.25 27.02
CA LEU A 7 14.85 7.04 25.72
C LEU A 7 15.77 7.25 24.50
N LYS A 8 16.96 7.83 24.66
CA LYS A 8 17.78 8.28 23.51
C LYS A 8 18.53 7.19 22.72
N ASN A 9 18.42 5.91 23.05
CA ASN A 9 19.23 4.86 22.41
C ASN A 9 18.63 3.44 22.37
N GLN A 10 17.31 3.25 22.44
CA GLN A 10 16.76 1.88 22.50
C GLN A 10 17.09 1.03 21.26
N SER A 11 17.14 1.62 20.05
CA SER A 11 17.49 0.86 18.84
C SER A 11 18.94 0.39 18.77
N SER A 12 19.90 1.01 19.48
CA SER A 12 21.30 0.57 19.41
C SER A 12 21.53 -0.80 20.03
N ASN A 13 20.61 -1.25 20.89
CA ASN A 13 20.65 -2.56 21.52
C ASN A 13 19.97 -3.65 20.69
N ILE A 14 19.36 -3.29 19.55
CA ILE A 14 18.69 -4.25 18.67
C ILE A 14 19.74 -4.90 17.75
N ILE A 15 19.81 -6.23 17.80
CA ILE A 15 20.63 -7.04 16.92
C ILE A 15 19.70 -7.93 16.10
N ILE A 16 19.63 -7.66 14.80
CA ILE A 16 18.93 -8.50 13.83
C ILE A 16 19.95 -9.45 13.22
N LYS A 17 19.72 -10.76 13.30
CA LYS A 17 20.57 -11.78 12.71
C LYS A 17 19.82 -12.60 11.69
N ILE A 18 20.46 -12.90 10.57
CA ILE A 18 19.96 -13.81 9.56
C ILE A 18 21.08 -14.79 9.25
N ASP A 19 20.98 -15.98 9.86
CA ASP A 19 21.97 -17.04 9.73
C ASP A 19 21.25 -18.32 9.29
N ASN A 20 21.77 -19.03 8.28
CA ASN A 20 21.20 -20.32 7.84
C ASN A 20 19.68 -20.27 7.58
N ASN A 21 19.18 -19.21 6.91
CA ASN A 21 17.75 -18.99 6.65
C ASN A 21 16.88 -18.83 7.91
N LYS A 22 17.45 -18.34 9.01
CA LYS A 22 16.71 -18.09 10.25
C LYS A 22 16.85 -16.63 10.64
N LEU A 23 15.72 -15.93 10.72
CA LEU A 23 15.66 -14.57 11.23
C LEU A 23 15.55 -14.60 12.75
N SER A 24 16.39 -13.82 13.43
CA SER A 24 16.22 -13.54 14.85
C SER A 24 16.48 -12.08 15.18
N ILE A 25 15.81 -11.58 16.22
CA ILE A 25 15.94 -10.22 16.72
C ILE A 25 16.16 -10.33 18.23
N ASN A 26 17.33 -9.90 18.72
CA ASN A 26 17.72 -10.06 20.13
C ASN A 26 17.46 -11.49 20.65
N GLU A 27 17.90 -12.49 19.90
CA GLU A 27 17.75 -13.93 20.20
C GLU A 27 16.33 -14.50 20.04
N ILE A 28 15.31 -13.65 19.86
CA ILE A 28 13.95 -14.08 19.54
C ILE A 28 13.89 -14.49 18.07
N ILE A 29 13.50 -15.73 17.83
CA ILE A 29 13.40 -16.31 16.48
C ILE A 29 12.05 -15.93 15.89
N LEU A 30 12.08 -15.41 14.66
CA LEU A 30 10.88 -15.03 13.92
C LEU A 30 10.88 -15.73 12.56
N GLU A 31 9.69 -16.04 12.05
CA GLU A 31 9.53 -16.62 10.72
C GLU A 31 8.50 -15.82 9.94
N LEU A 32 8.98 -14.95 9.05
CA LEU A 32 8.12 -14.29 8.07
C LEU A 32 7.66 -15.32 7.02
N PRO A 33 6.45 -15.18 6.45
CA PRO A 33 5.41 -14.25 6.86
C PRO A 33 4.74 -14.66 8.18
N MET A 34 4.33 -13.69 8.99
CA MET A 34 3.72 -13.90 10.32
C MET A 34 2.74 -12.77 10.68
N ASP A 35 1.91 -12.97 11.70
CA ASP A 35 1.13 -11.88 12.30
C ASP A 35 2.09 -10.80 12.83
N TRP A 36 1.88 -9.54 12.43
CA TRP A 36 2.75 -8.43 12.84
C TRP A 36 2.84 -8.27 14.35
N LYS A 37 1.81 -8.68 15.13
CA LYS A 37 1.78 -8.58 16.58
C LYS A 37 2.91 -9.35 17.25
N GLU A 38 3.46 -10.34 16.57
CA GLU A 38 4.61 -11.10 17.06
C GLU A 38 5.88 -10.22 17.19
N PHE A 39 6.00 -9.14 16.42
CA PHE A 39 7.06 -8.15 16.60
C PHE A 39 7.02 -7.46 17.95
N LYS A 40 5.88 -7.45 18.66
CA LYS A 40 5.77 -6.90 20.01
C LYS A 40 6.69 -7.62 21.00
N LYS A 41 6.99 -8.90 20.76
CA LYS A 41 7.96 -9.66 21.57
C LYS A 41 9.37 -9.05 21.48
N CYS A 42 9.70 -8.41 20.36
CA CYS A 42 11.01 -7.84 20.09
C CYS A 42 11.06 -6.33 20.42
N PHE A 43 9.97 -5.61 20.16
CA PHE A 43 9.97 -4.14 20.14
C PHE A 43 8.98 -3.50 21.13
N GLY A 44 8.14 -4.27 21.81
CA GLY A 44 7.01 -3.76 22.59
C GLY A 44 5.85 -3.28 21.72
N GLU A 45 4.92 -2.53 22.31
CA GLU A 45 3.78 -1.97 21.58
C GLU A 45 4.24 -0.95 20.51
N PRO A 46 3.60 -0.93 19.32
CA PRO A 46 3.90 0.06 18.30
C PRO A 46 3.51 1.45 18.79
N THR A 47 4.28 2.45 18.39
CA THR A 47 4.04 3.86 18.71
C THR A 47 3.00 4.51 17.81
N ASP A 48 2.75 3.93 16.63
CA ASP A 48 1.76 4.43 15.68
C ASP A 48 1.25 3.27 14.81
N ILE A 49 -0.05 3.27 14.53
CA ILE A 49 -0.73 2.29 13.69
C ILE A 49 -1.54 3.09 12.68
N LYS A 50 -1.15 3.00 11.41
CA LYS A 50 -1.86 3.60 10.28
C LYS A 50 -2.48 2.48 9.43
N LYS A 51 -3.43 2.85 8.57
CA LYS A 51 -4.11 1.92 7.66
C LYS A 51 -3.16 0.95 6.94
N ASN A 52 -2.03 1.45 6.46
CA ASN A 52 -1.06 0.69 5.65
C ASN A 52 0.29 0.46 6.34
N GLY A 53 0.41 0.66 7.66
CA GLY A 53 1.71 0.53 8.32
C GLY A 53 1.66 0.52 9.85
N ILE A 54 2.53 -0.29 10.44
CA ILE A 54 2.77 -0.38 11.88
C ILE A 54 4.17 0.17 12.16
N TYR A 55 4.28 1.10 13.11
CA TYR A 55 5.52 1.84 13.35
C TYR A 55 5.97 1.78 14.81
N TRP A 56 7.25 1.45 14.99
CA TRP A 56 8.02 1.70 16.20
C TRP A 56 8.96 2.88 15.92
N LYS A 57 8.40 4.09 15.91
CA LYS A 57 9.07 5.34 15.50
C LYS A 57 10.35 5.57 16.31
N GLU A 58 10.29 5.35 17.62
CA GLU A 58 11.45 5.49 18.52
C GLU A 58 12.61 4.54 18.19
N LEU A 59 12.34 3.46 17.44
CA LEU A 59 13.35 2.51 17.01
C LEU A 59 13.82 2.74 15.56
N GLY A 60 13.10 3.58 14.80
CA GLY A 60 13.28 3.71 13.36
C GLY A 60 12.89 2.43 12.61
N ILE A 61 11.82 1.74 13.06
CA ILE A 61 11.38 0.46 12.52
C ILE A 61 9.91 0.53 12.10
N SER A 62 9.56 -0.07 10.98
CA SER A 62 8.16 -0.25 10.57
C SER A 62 7.92 -1.58 9.84
N THR A 63 6.66 -1.93 9.66
CA THR A 63 6.21 -3.01 8.78
C THR A 63 4.86 -2.66 8.18
N ASN A 64 4.59 -3.10 6.95
CA ASN A 64 3.32 -2.89 6.28
C ASN A 64 2.61 -4.24 6.10
N PRO A 65 1.78 -4.68 7.07
CA PRO A 65 1.04 -5.93 6.95
C PRO A 65 -0.03 -5.85 5.86
N TYR A 66 -0.42 -7.01 5.32
CA TYR A 66 -1.61 -7.16 4.49
C TYR A 66 -2.89 -6.95 5.32
N GLY A 67 -4.05 -6.81 4.67
CA GLY A 67 -5.34 -6.57 5.35
C GLY A 67 -5.69 -7.61 6.43
N ASN A 68 -5.15 -8.83 6.33
CA ASN A 68 -5.30 -9.89 7.34
C ASN A 68 -4.31 -9.80 8.53
N GLY A 69 -3.51 -8.73 8.62
CA GLY A 69 -2.50 -8.53 9.67
C GLY A 69 -1.19 -9.31 9.46
N ILE A 70 -1.06 -10.10 8.39
CA ILE A 70 0.17 -10.82 8.10
C ILE A 70 1.19 -9.87 7.47
N THR A 71 2.40 -9.84 7.99
CA THR A 71 3.54 -9.17 7.37
C THR A 71 4.55 -10.17 6.84
N ASN A 72 5.17 -9.81 5.72
CA ASN A 72 6.26 -10.55 5.09
C ASN A 72 7.60 -9.79 5.15
N HIS A 73 7.69 -8.63 5.82
CA HIS A 73 8.91 -7.83 5.84
C HIS A 73 9.05 -6.99 7.12
N LEU A 74 10.24 -6.45 7.29
CA LEU A 74 10.62 -5.48 8.30
C LEU A 74 11.42 -4.36 7.62
N SER A 75 11.05 -3.11 7.89
CA SER A 75 11.65 -1.91 7.33
C SER A 75 12.43 -1.16 8.39
N LEU A 76 13.70 -0.84 8.09
CA LEU A 76 14.65 -0.18 8.98
C LEU A 76 15.04 1.18 8.40
N HIS A 77 14.58 2.25 9.04
CA HIS A 77 14.79 3.64 8.64
C HIS A 77 16.18 4.10 9.06
N ILE A 78 17.12 4.24 8.13
CA ILE A 78 18.53 4.53 8.44
C ILE A 78 18.96 5.95 8.06
N ASP A 79 18.19 6.63 7.20
CA ASP A 79 18.31 8.07 6.92
C ASP A 79 16.97 8.61 6.36
N TYR A 80 16.92 9.92 6.09
CA TYR A 80 15.74 10.61 5.61
C TYR A 80 15.21 10.07 4.27
N ASN A 81 13.95 9.66 4.25
CA ASN A 81 13.17 9.24 3.10
C ASN A 81 12.04 10.28 2.82
N PRO A 82 12.21 11.16 1.81
CA PRO A 82 11.21 12.18 1.50
C PRO A 82 9.91 11.61 0.91
N MET A 83 9.88 10.33 0.53
CA MET A 83 8.65 9.67 0.07
C MET A 83 7.72 9.26 1.21
N GLU A 84 8.21 9.27 2.46
CA GLU A 84 7.42 8.84 3.63
C GLU A 84 7.02 9.98 4.55
N VAL A 85 7.86 11.01 4.68
CA VAL A 85 7.60 12.17 5.55
C VAL A 85 8.21 13.45 4.97
N TYR A 86 7.63 14.61 5.32
CA TYR A 86 8.02 15.91 4.75
C TYR A 86 9.36 16.42 5.28
N SER A 87 9.78 15.98 6.47
CA SER A 87 11.01 16.46 7.08
C SER A 87 11.85 15.38 7.75
N LYS A 88 13.17 15.58 7.74
CA LYS A 88 14.12 14.71 8.46
C LYS A 88 13.89 14.71 9.98
N SER A 89 13.29 15.75 10.53
CA SER A 89 12.88 15.81 11.94
C SER A 89 11.74 14.87 12.24
N GLU A 90 10.73 14.80 11.37
CA GLU A 90 9.57 13.90 11.52
C GLU A 90 9.96 12.43 11.45
N GLN A 91 10.99 12.08 10.67
CA GLN A 91 11.42 10.68 10.57
C GLN A 91 12.30 10.21 11.72
N LYS A 92 12.97 11.13 12.44
CA LYS A 92 13.86 10.74 13.52
C LYS A 92 13.06 10.13 14.67
N PRO A 93 13.63 9.15 15.40
CA PRO A 93 14.99 8.63 15.27
C PRO A 93 15.18 7.55 14.17
N PHE A 94 16.42 7.43 13.67
CA PHE A 94 16.81 6.36 12.75
C PHE A 94 17.26 5.10 13.49
N PHE A 95 17.10 3.95 12.84
CA PHE A 95 17.57 2.66 13.31
C PHE A 95 19.11 2.64 13.44
N LYS A 96 19.58 2.39 14.67
CA LYS A 96 21.01 2.32 15.01
C LYS A 96 21.49 0.89 15.27
N GLY A 97 20.57 -0.07 15.36
CA GLY A 97 20.88 -1.46 15.71
C GLY A 97 21.76 -2.15 14.67
N LYS A 98 22.22 -3.36 15.01
CA LYS A 98 23.09 -4.16 14.15
C LYS A 98 22.27 -5.08 13.26
N ILE A 99 22.78 -5.31 12.05
CA ILE A 99 22.26 -6.34 11.15
C ILE A 99 23.44 -7.26 10.85
N ILE A 100 23.32 -8.54 11.19
CA ILE A 100 24.35 -9.55 11.03
C ILE A 100 23.80 -10.62 10.09
N VAL A 101 24.56 -10.95 9.05
CA VAL A 101 24.16 -11.92 8.03
C VAL A 101 25.27 -12.95 7.88
N ASP A 102 24.94 -14.23 8.11
CA ASP A 102 25.91 -15.34 8.15
C ASP A 102 27.16 -15.00 8.98
N GLY A 103 26.93 -14.46 10.19
CA GLY A 103 27.99 -14.06 11.13
C GLY A 103 28.70 -12.73 10.82
N ILE A 104 28.36 -12.03 9.73
CA ILE A 104 29.01 -10.78 9.31
C ILE A 104 28.08 -9.58 9.56
N GLU A 105 28.53 -8.60 10.35
CA GLU A 105 27.80 -7.34 10.51
C GLU A 105 27.84 -6.52 9.21
N ILE A 106 26.68 -6.22 8.63
CA ILE A 106 26.60 -5.46 7.38
C ILE A 106 26.71 -3.95 7.64
N ASN A 107 27.42 -3.26 6.75
CA ASN A 107 27.43 -1.80 6.74
C ASN A 107 26.13 -1.29 6.11
N LYS A 108 25.16 -0.92 6.95
CA LYS A 108 23.84 -0.39 6.53
C LYS A 108 23.92 0.81 5.56
N LYS A 109 25.02 1.57 5.57
CA LYS A 109 25.21 2.72 4.65
C LYS A 109 25.73 2.30 3.28
N LYS A 110 26.25 1.08 3.14
CA LYS A 110 26.88 0.59 1.92
C LYS A 110 26.99 -0.93 1.94
N PHE A 111 26.04 -1.62 1.32
CA PHE A 111 26.13 -3.05 1.01
C PHE A 111 25.47 -3.34 -0.34
N LYS A 112 25.72 -4.51 -0.93
CA LYS A 112 24.94 -4.99 -2.09
C LYS A 112 23.71 -5.72 -1.58
N ASN A 113 22.61 -5.70 -2.31
CA ASN A 113 21.43 -6.51 -1.97
C ASN A 113 21.83 -7.97 -1.74
N ILE A 114 21.33 -8.57 -0.67
CA ILE A 114 21.64 -9.94 -0.27
C ILE A 114 20.38 -10.76 -0.46
N THR A 115 20.45 -11.76 -1.32
CA THR A 115 19.36 -12.68 -1.58
C THR A 115 19.73 -14.06 -1.04
N MET A 116 18.96 -14.54 -0.07
CA MET A 116 19.08 -15.87 0.53
C MET A 116 17.85 -16.70 0.17
N ARG A 117 17.83 -17.98 0.56
CA ARG A 117 16.69 -18.85 0.24
C ARG A 117 15.39 -18.41 0.92
N LYS A 118 15.39 -18.10 2.22
CA LYS A 118 14.16 -17.65 2.91
C LYS A 118 14.01 -16.13 3.02
N TYR A 119 15.10 -15.37 2.91
CA TYR A 119 15.07 -13.92 3.14
C TYR A 119 15.83 -13.15 2.07
N GLU A 120 15.43 -11.91 1.89
CA GLU A 120 16.12 -10.93 1.06
C GLU A 120 16.34 -9.65 1.87
N ILE A 121 17.54 -9.08 1.76
CA ILE A 121 17.92 -7.83 2.39
C ILE A 121 18.24 -6.83 1.29
N LYS A 122 17.40 -5.79 1.17
CA LYS A 122 17.52 -4.75 0.16
C LYS A 122 17.78 -3.40 0.80
N GLN A 123 18.59 -2.59 0.14
CA GLN A 123 18.71 -1.17 0.46
C GLN A 123 17.94 -0.34 -0.56
N PHE A 124 17.33 0.74 -0.10
CA PHE A 124 16.64 1.70 -0.96
C PHE A 124 17.28 3.07 -0.82
N THR A 125 17.51 3.71 -1.97
CA THR A 125 18.05 5.07 -2.09
C THR A 125 17.01 5.95 -2.74
N TYR A 126 16.87 7.17 -2.24
CA TYR A 126 16.13 8.20 -2.94
C TYR A 126 16.98 8.85 -4.05
N THR A 127 16.34 9.28 -5.14
CA THR A 127 16.98 9.89 -6.31
C THR A 127 17.98 10.98 -5.90
N GLY A 128 19.22 10.86 -6.38
CA GLY A 128 20.31 11.79 -6.08
C GLY A 128 21.06 11.55 -4.77
N LYS A 129 20.62 10.63 -3.89
CA LYS A 129 21.39 10.26 -2.68
C LYS A 129 22.35 9.09 -2.94
N LYS A 130 23.58 9.23 -2.43
CA LYS A 130 24.61 8.17 -2.49
C LYS A 130 24.46 7.11 -1.39
N SER A 131 23.76 7.43 -0.30
CA SER A 131 23.54 6.53 0.84
C SER A 131 22.08 6.11 0.94
N PRO A 132 21.80 4.84 1.30
CA PRO A 132 20.45 4.34 1.46
C PRO A 132 19.72 5.03 2.62
N CYS A 133 18.42 5.26 2.45
CA CYS A 133 17.52 5.75 3.49
C CYS A 133 16.79 4.62 4.22
N LEU A 134 16.63 3.46 3.57
CA LEU A 134 15.89 2.33 4.10
C LEU A 134 16.65 1.02 3.85
N VAL A 135 16.59 0.12 4.83
CA VAL A 135 16.93 -1.30 4.66
C VAL A 135 15.67 -2.13 4.89
N SER A 136 15.29 -2.97 3.93
CA SER A 136 14.20 -3.93 4.07
C SER A 136 14.77 -5.33 4.26
N ILE A 137 14.24 -6.05 5.24
CA ILE A 137 14.42 -7.48 5.43
C ILE A 137 13.09 -8.12 5.12
N SER A 138 13.02 -8.90 4.05
CA SER A 138 11.76 -9.44 3.55
C SER A 138 11.85 -10.95 3.34
N TYR A 139 10.70 -11.61 3.42
CA TYR A 139 10.58 -13.01 3.05
C TYR A 139 10.81 -13.19 1.55
N ASN A 140 11.74 -14.08 1.20
CA ASN A 140 12.04 -14.37 -0.19
C ASN A 140 11.02 -15.35 -0.77
N ARG A 141 10.00 -14.80 -1.41
CA ARG A 141 8.93 -15.57 -2.05
C ARG A 141 9.37 -16.40 -3.25
N ILE A 142 10.54 -16.13 -3.82
CA ILE A 142 11.01 -16.81 -5.05
C ILE A 142 11.45 -18.25 -4.77
N PHE A 143 11.96 -18.53 -3.56
CA PHE A 143 12.58 -19.84 -3.24
C PHE A 143 11.82 -20.67 -2.19
N ASP A 144 10.67 -20.18 -1.71
CA ASP A 144 9.77 -20.99 -0.89
C ASP A 144 8.97 -21.95 -1.78
N LYS A 145 9.35 -23.23 -1.77
CA LYS A 145 8.64 -24.30 -2.47
C LYS A 145 7.28 -24.65 -1.83
N SER A 146 7.03 -24.20 -0.59
CA SER A 146 5.74 -24.32 0.10
C SER A 146 4.84 -23.09 -0.04
N PHE A 147 5.40 -21.95 -0.47
CA PHE A 147 4.65 -20.81 -0.98
C PHE A 147 4.07 -21.21 -2.33
N ILE A 148 2.89 -21.82 -2.27
CA ILE A 148 2.00 -21.85 -3.41
C ILE A 148 1.49 -20.41 -3.52
N LYS A 149 2.05 -19.62 -4.44
CA LYS A 149 1.35 -18.42 -4.92
C LYS A 149 -0.07 -18.90 -5.24
N PRO A 150 -1.12 -18.35 -4.61
CA PRO A 150 -2.49 -18.79 -4.87
C PRO A 150 -2.64 -18.85 -6.37
N LYS A 151 -2.85 -20.05 -6.91
CA LYS A 151 -2.94 -20.20 -8.36
C LYS A 151 -4.11 -19.33 -8.77
N LEU A 152 -3.84 -18.27 -9.53
CA LEU A 152 -4.88 -17.42 -10.08
C LEU A 152 -5.86 -18.33 -10.78
N THR A 153 -7.08 -18.38 -10.27
CA THR A 153 -8.11 -19.15 -10.91
C THR A 153 -8.47 -18.43 -12.20
N LYS A 154 -8.76 -19.18 -13.26
CA LYS A 154 -9.07 -18.59 -14.57
C LYS A 154 -10.27 -17.64 -14.51
N ASP A 155 -11.13 -17.81 -13.50
CA ASP A 155 -12.33 -17.03 -13.28
C ASP A 155 -12.17 -15.86 -12.31
N LYS A 156 -10.99 -15.63 -11.71
CA LYS A 156 -10.82 -14.60 -10.66
C LYS A 156 -11.33 -13.23 -11.11
N TYR A 157 -10.81 -12.72 -12.23
CA TYR A 157 -11.22 -11.43 -12.79
C TYR A 157 -12.28 -11.57 -13.89
N THR A 158 -13.01 -12.69 -13.93
CA THR A 158 -14.17 -12.82 -14.81
C THR A 158 -15.34 -12.10 -14.18
N ILE A 159 -15.81 -11.03 -14.84
CA ILE A 159 -17.03 -10.32 -14.45
C ILE A 159 -18.22 -11.24 -14.70
N ARG A 160 -18.96 -11.53 -13.63
CA ARG A 160 -20.22 -12.27 -13.68
C ARG A 160 -21.36 -11.27 -13.57
N GLU A 161 -22.45 -11.54 -14.27
CA GLU A 161 -23.67 -10.76 -14.07
C GLU A 161 -24.18 -10.94 -12.64
N LEU A 162 -24.63 -9.84 -12.04
CA LEU A 162 -25.27 -9.85 -10.75
C LEU A 162 -26.75 -10.21 -10.91
N ASP A 163 -27.23 -11.13 -10.07
CA ASP A 163 -28.67 -11.43 -9.94
C ASP A 163 -29.40 -10.39 -9.06
N GLU A 164 -28.89 -9.16 -8.98
CA GLU A 164 -29.43 -8.06 -8.18
C GLU A 164 -29.28 -6.70 -8.88
N GLU A 165 -30.00 -5.69 -8.40
CA GLU A 165 -29.93 -4.35 -9.00
C GLU A 165 -28.53 -3.76 -8.87
N GLN A 166 -28.01 -3.18 -9.95
CA GLN A 166 -26.70 -2.54 -10.02
C GLN A 166 -26.81 -1.02 -10.05
N ILE A 167 -25.79 -0.34 -9.56
CA ILE A 167 -25.68 1.11 -9.69
C ILE A 167 -25.31 1.45 -11.14
N ALA A 168 -26.11 2.30 -11.78
CA ALA A 168 -25.76 2.90 -13.06
C ALA A 168 -24.88 4.14 -12.84
N PHE A 169 -23.79 4.22 -13.58
CA PHE A 169 -22.87 5.36 -13.57
C PHE A 169 -22.86 6.04 -14.93
N SER A 170 -23.07 7.36 -14.95
CA SER A 170 -22.83 8.19 -16.13
C SER A 170 -21.39 8.70 -16.21
N ASP A 171 -20.70 8.78 -15.08
CA ASP A 171 -19.35 9.32 -14.97
C ASP A 171 -18.35 8.24 -14.51
N PHE A 172 -17.30 8.02 -15.31
CA PHE A 172 -16.31 7.00 -15.00
C PHE A 172 -15.40 7.39 -13.83
N GLY A 173 -15.01 8.67 -13.70
CA GLY A 173 -14.21 9.15 -12.56
C GLY A 173 -14.96 8.99 -11.24
N PHE A 174 -16.27 9.25 -11.25
CA PHE A 174 -17.13 9.05 -10.09
C PHE A 174 -17.19 7.56 -9.73
N LYS A 175 -17.41 6.69 -10.74
CA LYS A 175 -17.37 5.24 -10.55
C LYS A 175 -16.07 4.76 -9.92
N LEU A 176 -14.91 5.26 -10.37
CA LEU A 176 -13.61 4.89 -9.81
C LEU A 176 -13.48 5.29 -8.33
N SER A 177 -14.02 6.45 -7.96
CA SER A 177 -14.05 6.91 -6.56
C SER A 177 -14.88 5.99 -5.67
N ILE A 178 -15.99 5.45 -6.20
CA ILE A 178 -16.81 4.46 -5.50
C ILE A 178 -16.12 3.09 -5.41
N ILE A 179 -15.43 2.67 -6.48
CA ILE A 179 -14.63 1.44 -6.45
C ILE A 179 -13.49 1.57 -5.42
N GLN A 180 -12.83 2.72 -5.32
CA GLN A 180 -11.81 2.96 -4.30
C GLN A 180 -12.34 2.65 -2.91
N GLU A 181 -13.50 3.23 -2.56
CA GLU A 181 -14.09 3.05 -1.25
C GLU A 181 -14.55 1.61 -1.00
N LEU A 182 -15.34 1.04 -1.91
CA LEU A 182 -15.91 -0.29 -1.70
C LEU A 182 -14.85 -1.39 -1.75
N MET A 183 -13.90 -1.33 -2.68
CA MET A 183 -12.94 -2.41 -2.90
C MET A 183 -11.72 -2.33 -1.97
N TYR A 184 -11.16 -1.14 -1.76
CA TYR A 184 -9.87 -1.02 -1.07
C TYR A 184 -9.99 -0.50 0.36
N ASN A 185 -10.97 0.35 0.64
CA ASN A 185 -11.13 0.94 1.97
C ASN A 185 -12.04 0.09 2.86
N LYS A 186 -13.19 -0.34 2.32
CA LYS A 186 -14.20 -1.13 3.05
C LYS A 186 -14.11 -2.64 2.78
N GLU A 187 -13.44 -3.03 1.69
CA GLU A 187 -13.27 -4.43 1.27
C GLU A 187 -14.61 -5.18 1.10
N LEU A 188 -15.63 -4.48 0.59
CA LEU A 188 -16.97 -5.01 0.31
C LEU A 188 -17.18 -5.42 -1.15
N LEU A 189 -16.27 -5.04 -2.05
CA LEU A 189 -16.30 -5.40 -3.47
C LEU A 189 -15.16 -6.38 -3.77
N GLU A 190 -15.53 -7.59 -4.16
CA GLU A 190 -14.61 -8.69 -4.43
C GLU A 190 -14.64 -9.13 -5.91
N PRO A 191 -13.53 -9.70 -6.42
CA PRO A 191 -12.23 -9.77 -5.76
C PRO A 191 -11.54 -8.39 -5.71
N LYS A 192 -10.69 -8.18 -4.69
CA LYS A 192 -9.79 -7.04 -4.66
C LYS A 192 -8.87 -7.08 -5.87
N PHE A 193 -8.90 -6.05 -6.70
CA PHE A 193 -8.11 -5.97 -7.92
C PHE A 193 -6.65 -5.66 -7.60
N ASP A 194 -5.74 -6.37 -8.25
CA ASP A 194 -4.31 -6.10 -8.23
C ASP A 194 -3.77 -6.18 -9.66
N LEU A 195 -3.12 -5.11 -10.11
CA LEU A 195 -2.57 -5.00 -11.45
C LEU A 195 -1.57 -6.12 -11.76
N SER A 196 -0.69 -6.47 -10.80
CA SER A 196 0.34 -7.50 -11.02
C SER A 196 -0.30 -8.87 -11.23
N GLU A 197 -1.33 -9.18 -10.45
CA GLU A 197 -2.11 -10.40 -10.61
C GLU A 197 -2.93 -10.38 -11.90
N PHE A 198 -3.53 -9.25 -12.27
CA PHE A 198 -4.31 -9.12 -13.49
C PHE A 198 -3.45 -9.37 -14.74
N ILE A 199 -2.22 -8.84 -14.79
CA ILE A 199 -1.29 -9.09 -15.91
C ILE A 199 -0.94 -10.57 -16.04
N GLU A 200 -0.75 -11.26 -14.92
CA GLU A 200 -0.48 -12.70 -14.93
C GLU A 200 -1.71 -13.53 -15.31
N TRP A 201 -2.90 -13.05 -14.96
CA TRP A 201 -4.18 -13.69 -15.27
C TRP A 201 -4.60 -13.47 -16.72
N TYR A 202 -4.30 -12.31 -17.30
CA TYR A 202 -4.77 -11.91 -18.61
C TYR A 202 -3.97 -12.61 -19.73
N ASP A 203 -4.59 -13.60 -20.37
CA ASP A 203 -3.93 -14.48 -21.35
C ASP A 203 -4.13 -14.06 -22.82
N LYS A 204 -4.98 -13.06 -23.11
CA LYS A 204 -5.28 -12.64 -24.48
C LYS A 204 -4.12 -11.92 -25.16
N ARG A 205 -3.25 -11.24 -24.39
CA ARG A 205 -1.97 -10.70 -24.86
C ARG A 205 -1.02 -10.49 -23.67
N LYS A 206 0.26 -10.32 -23.97
CA LYS A 206 1.24 -9.83 -22.98
C LYS A 206 1.01 -8.33 -22.73
N ILE A 207 0.86 -7.95 -21.47
CA ILE A 207 0.90 -6.56 -21.00
C ILE A 207 2.32 -6.31 -20.47
N ASP A 208 3.05 -5.37 -21.09
CA ASP A 208 4.43 -5.02 -20.72
C ASP A 208 4.43 -3.73 -19.92
N ILE A 209 4.36 -3.84 -18.60
CA ILE A 209 4.24 -2.67 -17.69
C ILE A 209 5.37 -1.68 -17.84
N GLU A 210 6.60 -2.13 -18.12
CA GLU A 210 7.74 -1.23 -18.30
C GLU A 210 7.59 -0.33 -19.53
N LYS A 211 6.70 -0.68 -20.48
CA LYS A 211 6.41 0.11 -21.68
C LYS A 211 5.06 0.78 -21.63
N GLU A 212 4.05 0.10 -21.10
CA GLU A 212 2.65 0.51 -21.13
C GLU A 212 2.21 1.22 -19.85
N GLY A 213 2.96 1.12 -18.75
CA GLY A 213 2.57 1.63 -17.43
C GLY A 213 2.61 3.15 -17.28
N TYR A 214 2.98 3.89 -18.32
CA TYR A 214 3.00 5.36 -18.38
C TYR A 214 1.68 5.95 -18.90
N GLU A 215 0.76 5.10 -19.39
CA GLU A 215 -0.59 5.46 -19.81
C GLU A 215 -1.59 4.51 -19.13
N PRO A 216 -2.89 4.86 -19.03
CA PRO A 216 -3.89 3.96 -18.50
C PRO A 216 -3.99 2.67 -19.32
N ILE A 217 -3.87 1.51 -18.67
CA ILE A 217 -3.87 0.22 -19.37
C ILE A 217 -5.30 -0.06 -19.89
N PRO A 218 -5.50 -0.25 -21.20
CA PRO A 218 -6.84 -0.36 -21.78
C PRO A 218 -7.68 -1.48 -21.20
N GLU A 219 -7.09 -2.65 -20.98
CA GLU A 219 -7.78 -3.83 -20.44
C GLU A 219 -8.23 -3.63 -18.99
N VAL A 220 -7.41 -2.95 -18.19
CA VAL A 220 -7.73 -2.61 -16.79
C VAL A 220 -8.82 -1.55 -16.75
N THR A 221 -8.70 -0.53 -17.61
CA THR A 221 -9.71 0.51 -17.78
C THR A 221 -11.06 -0.10 -18.16
N GLN A 222 -11.06 -1.02 -19.13
CA GLN A 222 -12.27 -1.70 -19.58
C GLN A 222 -12.85 -2.58 -18.46
N TYR A 223 -12.01 -3.31 -17.72
CA TYR A 223 -12.45 -4.10 -16.56
C TYR A 223 -13.22 -3.23 -15.56
N PHE A 224 -12.71 -2.06 -15.16
CA PHE A 224 -13.42 -1.19 -14.22
C PHE A 224 -14.65 -0.50 -14.81
N LYS A 225 -14.67 -0.24 -16.13
CA LYS A 225 -15.88 0.20 -16.83
C LYS A 225 -16.98 -0.86 -16.76
N ASP A 226 -16.63 -2.12 -16.95
CA ASP A 226 -17.56 -3.25 -16.98
C ASP A 226 -17.94 -3.78 -15.58
N LEU A 227 -17.11 -3.50 -14.57
CA LEU A 227 -17.32 -3.99 -13.20
C LEU A 227 -18.67 -3.54 -12.65
N GLN A 228 -19.53 -4.50 -12.32
CA GLN A 228 -20.86 -4.23 -11.77
C GLN A 228 -20.77 -3.98 -10.26
N ILE A 229 -21.52 -2.99 -9.76
CA ILE A 229 -21.57 -2.65 -8.33
C ILE A 229 -23.01 -2.85 -7.83
N PRO A 230 -23.24 -3.78 -6.88
CA PRO A 230 -24.56 -3.98 -6.29
C PRO A 230 -25.12 -2.70 -5.65
N LYS A 231 -26.36 -2.34 -5.97
CA LYS A 231 -27.00 -1.12 -5.46
C LYS A 231 -27.16 -1.09 -3.95
N LYS A 232 -27.27 -2.26 -3.30
CA LYS A 232 -27.29 -2.37 -1.84
C LYS A 232 -26.06 -1.75 -1.15
N LEU A 233 -24.91 -1.71 -1.84
CA LEU A 233 -23.67 -1.13 -1.31
C LEU A 233 -23.66 0.40 -1.37
N ALA A 234 -24.62 1.04 -2.06
CA ALA A 234 -24.66 2.49 -2.15
C ALA A 234 -24.84 3.17 -0.78
N ALA A 235 -25.55 2.52 0.15
CA ALA A 235 -25.73 3.02 1.51
C ALA A 235 -24.44 2.98 2.35
N GLU A 236 -23.45 2.18 1.94
CA GLU A 236 -22.16 2.08 2.63
C GLU A 236 -21.26 3.28 2.36
N ILE A 237 -21.56 4.07 1.32
CA ILE A 237 -20.77 5.24 0.93
C ILE A 237 -21.21 6.46 1.74
N THR A 238 -20.32 6.91 2.62
CA THR A 238 -20.53 8.09 3.46
C THR A 238 -19.58 9.23 3.13
N GLU A 239 -18.40 8.90 2.64
CA GLU A 239 -17.34 9.83 2.28
C GLU A 239 -16.63 9.33 1.01
N ILE A 240 -16.17 10.26 0.17
CA ILE A 240 -15.22 10.01 -0.91
C ILE A 240 -13.97 10.83 -0.63
N TYR A 241 -12.80 10.19 -0.67
CA TYR A 241 -11.52 10.87 -0.55
C TYR A 241 -10.60 10.50 -1.72
N GLN A 242 -10.32 11.47 -2.59
CA GLN A 242 -9.38 11.31 -3.68
C GLN A 242 -7.96 11.71 -3.25
N ASP A 243 -7.00 10.83 -3.54
CA ASP A 243 -5.57 11.06 -3.39
C ASP A 243 -4.83 10.37 -4.56
N GLY A 244 -3.74 10.97 -5.03
CA GLY A 244 -2.94 10.43 -6.13
C GLY A 244 -2.32 9.06 -5.82
N GLY A 245 -2.16 8.72 -4.54
CA GLY A 245 -1.71 7.42 -4.06
C GLY A 245 -2.82 6.38 -3.87
N ASN A 246 -4.09 6.70 -4.17
CA ASN A 246 -5.18 5.73 -4.07
C ASN A 246 -4.94 4.53 -5.00
N GLU A 247 -5.23 3.34 -4.48
CA GLU A 247 -4.97 2.06 -5.16
C GLU A 247 -5.67 1.97 -6.51
N ILE A 248 -6.87 2.53 -6.67
CA ILE A 248 -7.61 2.50 -7.93
C ILE A 248 -6.82 3.15 -9.08
N TYR A 249 -6.16 4.29 -8.82
CA TYR A 249 -5.40 5.02 -9.83
C TYR A 249 -4.08 4.33 -10.13
N LEU A 250 -3.39 3.81 -9.10
CA LEU A 250 -2.14 3.05 -9.27
C LEU A 250 -2.32 1.72 -9.99
N ASN A 251 -3.55 1.16 -9.99
CA ASN A 251 -3.89 -0.03 -10.76
C ASN A 251 -4.20 0.29 -12.23
N LEU A 252 -4.76 1.46 -12.52
CA LEU A 252 -5.00 1.93 -13.89
C LEU A 252 -3.72 2.40 -14.58
N LEU A 253 -2.89 3.15 -13.84
CA LEU A 253 -1.67 3.81 -14.31
C LEU A 253 -0.53 3.57 -13.32
N ARG A 254 0.38 2.66 -13.65
CA ARG A 254 1.42 2.19 -12.73
C ARG A 254 2.44 3.28 -12.37
N PHE A 255 2.79 4.11 -13.35
CA PHE A 255 3.80 5.16 -13.21
C PHE A 255 3.16 6.54 -13.14
N ALA A 256 1.99 6.65 -12.51
CA ALA A 256 1.31 7.91 -12.30
C ALA A 256 2.20 8.91 -11.54
N GLU A 257 2.17 10.16 -11.99
CA GLU A 257 2.90 11.29 -11.43
C GLU A 257 1.97 12.24 -10.65
N GLY A 258 0.65 12.01 -10.68
CA GLY A 258 -0.33 12.70 -9.84
C GLY A 258 -0.99 13.92 -10.46
N TRP A 259 -0.71 14.22 -11.73
CA TRP A 259 -1.27 15.37 -12.48
C TRP A 259 -2.10 14.95 -13.70
N GLU A 260 -2.34 13.66 -13.84
CA GLU A 260 -3.16 13.09 -14.90
C GLU A 260 -4.63 13.45 -14.75
N ASN A 261 -5.35 13.53 -15.87
CA ASN A 261 -6.75 13.95 -15.91
C ASN A 261 -7.66 12.98 -16.68
N TYR A 262 -7.19 11.76 -16.95
CA TYR A 262 -7.90 10.74 -17.74
C TYR A 262 -9.26 10.35 -17.14
N TRP A 263 -9.44 10.57 -15.84
CA TRP A 263 -10.61 10.18 -15.06
C TRP A 263 -11.07 11.30 -14.13
N ASP A 264 -10.86 12.56 -14.52
CA ASP A 264 -11.51 13.68 -13.84
C ASP A 264 -13.03 13.43 -13.81
N ILE A 265 -13.65 13.57 -12.62
CA ILE A 265 -15.10 13.63 -12.52
C ILE A 265 -15.59 14.84 -13.33
N GLU A 266 -16.48 14.61 -14.28
CA GLU A 266 -17.09 15.63 -15.15
C GLU A 266 -18.55 15.89 -14.81
N SER A 267 -19.21 15.00 -14.06
CA SER A 267 -20.58 15.17 -13.58
C SER A 267 -20.79 14.67 -12.15
N SER A 268 -21.53 15.44 -11.36
CA SER A 268 -22.00 15.07 -10.02
C SER A 268 -23.28 14.23 -10.02
N GLU A 269 -23.89 13.95 -11.17
CA GLU A 269 -25.21 13.30 -11.26
C GLU A 269 -25.28 11.95 -10.55
N ASP A 270 -24.19 11.19 -10.54
CA ASP A 270 -24.14 9.87 -9.91
C ASP A 270 -24.25 9.94 -8.38
N ALA A 271 -24.03 11.10 -7.76
CA ALA A 271 -24.19 11.31 -6.32
C ALA A 271 -25.62 11.00 -5.83
N LYS A 272 -26.63 11.14 -6.69
CA LYS A 272 -28.04 10.79 -6.38
C LYS A 272 -28.23 9.32 -5.97
N ASN A 273 -27.31 8.45 -6.38
CA ASN A 273 -27.37 7.03 -6.06
C ASN A 273 -26.94 6.74 -4.61
N PHE A 274 -26.27 7.68 -3.92
CA PHE A 274 -25.61 7.46 -2.63
C PHE A 274 -26.28 8.28 -1.51
N PRO A 275 -27.36 7.79 -0.90
CA PRO A 275 -28.16 8.58 0.05
C PRO A 275 -27.40 8.99 1.33
N ASN A 276 -26.33 8.25 1.66
CA ASN A 276 -25.53 8.47 2.86
C ASN A 276 -24.24 9.27 2.58
N LEU A 277 -23.95 9.63 1.32
CA LEU A 277 -22.77 10.42 0.99
C LEU A 277 -22.93 11.82 1.58
N LYS A 278 -22.04 12.19 2.51
CA LYS A 278 -22.05 13.49 3.20
C LYS A 278 -20.83 14.33 2.93
N LYS A 279 -19.70 13.70 2.60
CA LYS A 279 -18.43 14.40 2.43
C LYS A 279 -17.66 13.91 1.21
N VAL A 280 -17.05 14.84 0.49
CA VAL A 280 -16.22 14.55 -0.69
C VAL A 280 -14.97 15.43 -0.65
N THR A 281 -13.80 14.84 -0.83
CA THR A 281 -12.54 15.58 -1.05
C THR A 281 -11.96 15.18 -2.39
N LEU A 282 -11.78 16.15 -3.29
CA LEU A 282 -11.45 15.92 -4.71
C LEU A 282 -10.05 16.42 -5.07
N CYS A 283 -9.40 15.70 -5.97
CA CYS A 283 -8.21 16.11 -6.71
C CYS A 283 -8.25 15.76 -8.22
N TYR A 284 -9.17 14.88 -8.62
CA TYR A 284 -9.41 14.44 -10.00
C TYR A 284 -10.87 14.75 -10.38
N ALA A 285 -11.16 16.03 -10.63
CA ALA A 285 -12.50 16.50 -11.01
C ALA A 285 -12.43 17.84 -11.77
N LYS A 286 -13.46 18.15 -12.56
CA LYS A 286 -13.63 19.51 -13.11
C LYS A 286 -13.97 20.50 -12.00
N LYS A 287 -13.63 21.77 -12.23
CA LYS A 287 -13.74 22.83 -11.21
C LYS A 287 -15.18 23.02 -10.69
N ASN A 288 -16.17 22.85 -11.55
CA ASN A 288 -17.59 23.00 -11.22
C ASN A 288 -18.12 21.91 -10.27
N ILE A 289 -17.45 20.76 -10.18
CA ILE A 289 -17.98 19.59 -9.45
C ILE A 289 -18.10 19.84 -7.95
N VAL A 290 -17.16 20.61 -7.37
CA VAL A 290 -17.23 20.98 -5.95
C VAL A 290 -18.50 21.77 -5.65
N ASP A 291 -18.83 22.74 -6.51
CA ASP A 291 -20.02 23.58 -6.34
C ASP A 291 -21.30 22.77 -6.57
N GLU A 292 -21.34 21.92 -7.59
CA GLU A 292 -22.50 21.05 -7.85
C GLU A 292 -22.80 20.09 -6.69
N LEU A 293 -21.77 19.51 -6.07
CA LEU A 293 -21.93 18.65 -4.90
C LEU A 293 -22.44 19.44 -3.68
N LYS A 294 -21.96 20.67 -3.48
CA LYS A 294 -22.46 21.56 -2.43
C LYS A 294 -23.93 21.91 -2.62
N ASP A 295 -24.33 22.19 -3.86
CA ASP A 295 -25.71 22.56 -4.20
C ASP A 295 -26.71 21.44 -3.88
N ILE A 296 -26.28 20.17 -3.88
CA ILE A 296 -27.09 19.01 -3.47
C ILE A 296 -26.88 18.59 -2.01
N GLY A 297 -26.18 19.40 -1.22
CA GLY A 297 -26.06 19.24 0.24
C GLY A 297 -24.93 18.30 0.69
N ILE A 298 -23.91 18.09 -0.15
CA ILE A 298 -22.70 17.33 0.19
C ILE A 298 -21.58 18.31 0.56
N ASP A 299 -20.90 18.06 1.68
CA ASP A 299 -19.71 18.82 2.07
C ASP A 299 -18.54 18.47 1.15
N ALA A 300 -18.20 19.36 0.22
CA ALA A 300 -17.21 19.09 -0.83
C ALA A 300 -16.03 20.05 -0.79
N ASP A 301 -14.81 19.53 -0.82
CA ASP A 301 -13.60 20.35 -0.84
C ASP A 301 -12.59 19.86 -1.88
N TRP A 302 -11.73 20.78 -2.31
CA TRP A 302 -10.55 20.47 -3.11
C TRP A 302 -9.34 20.34 -2.18
N ILE A 303 -8.47 19.34 -2.41
CA ILE A 303 -7.25 19.13 -1.62
C ILE A 303 -6.08 20.02 -2.06
#